data_AF-A0A916DDK3-F1
#
_entry.id   AF-A0A916DDK3-F1
#
_cell.length_a   1.000
_cell.length_b   1.000
_cell.length_c   1.000
_cell.angle_alpha   90.00
_cell.angle_beta   90.00
_cell.angle_gamma   90.00
#
_symmetry.space_group_name_H-M   'P 1'
#
loop_
_entity.id
_entity.type
_entity.pdbx_description
1 polymer ?
#
loop_
_entity_poly.entity_id
_entity_poly.type
_entity_poly.pdbx_seq_one_letter_code
_entity_poly.pdbx_strand_id
1 'polypeptide(L)'
;MSAMTLEIAVIFALLLANGLFAMSEIAVVSARKARLRQRAEAGNSRARAALELAENPNRFLATVQVGITLVGTLAAAFGGARVAGTLAGVLAQVPWLEPYAQPLSFGLVVAAITLASLIIGE
;
A
#
# COMPACT_ATOMS: atom_id res chain seq x y z
N MET A 1 10.68 23.73 0.26
CA MET A 1 9.96 22.76 1.10
C MET A 1 11.01 21.91 1.80
N SER A 2 11.00 21.80 3.13
CA SER A 2 11.96 20.93 3.82
C SER A 2 11.69 19.47 3.47
N ALA A 3 12.73 18.65 3.37
CA ALA A 3 12.62 17.21 3.04
C ALA A 3 11.60 16.50 3.96
N MET A 4 11.57 16.87 5.23
CA MET A 4 10.62 16.38 6.23
C MET A 4 9.15 16.67 5.88
N THR A 5 8.83 17.86 5.33
CA THR A 5 7.45 18.17 4.91
C THR A 5 7.02 17.31 3.74
N LEU A 6 7.93 17.01 2.80
CA LEU A 6 7.64 16.13 1.67
C LEU A 6 7.45 14.68 2.13
N GLU A 7 8.31 14.17 3.02
CA GLU A 7 8.16 12.83 3.62
C GLU A 7 6.82 12.67 4.35
N ILE A 8 6.45 13.63 5.20
CA ILE A 8 5.16 13.62 5.91
C ILE A 8 4.00 13.66 4.93
N ALA A 9 4.07 14.49 3.88
CA ALA A 9 3.02 14.57 2.87
C ALA A 9 2.86 13.24 2.10
N VAL A 10 3.96 12.57 1.76
CA VAL A 10 3.95 11.26 1.09
C VAL A 10 3.38 10.19 2.01
N ILE A 11 3.81 10.12 3.27
CA ILE A 11 3.27 9.17 4.26
C ILE A 11 1.76 9.41 4.45
N PHE A 12 1.34 10.67 4.55
CA PHE A 12 -0.07 11.01 4.69
C PHE A 12 -0.89 10.61 3.47
N ALA A 13 -0.38 10.83 2.25
CA ALA A 13 -1.01 10.40 1.01
C ALA A 13 -1.13 8.86 0.93
N LEU A 14 -0.08 8.14 1.34
CA LEU A 14 -0.09 6.68 1.42
C LEU A 14 -1.12 6.19 2.45
N LEU A 15 -1.22 6.84 3.61
CA LEU A 15 -2.23 6.51 4.62
C LEU A 15 -3.66 6.68 4.09
N LEU A 16 -3.93 7.77 3.36
CA LEU A 16 -5.22 7.98 2.70
C LEU A 16 -5.50 6.92 1.64
N ALA A 17 -4.51 6.57 0.82
CA ALA A 17 -4.64 5.51 -0.17
C ALA A 17 -4.96 4.15 0.49
N ASN A 18 -4.29 3.83 1.59
CA ASN A 18 -4.55 2.61 2.35
C ASN A 18 -5.97 2.60 2.93
N GLY A 19 -6.40 3.73 3.51
CA GLY A 19 -7.77 3.91 3.98
C GLY A 19 -8.81 3.73 2.88
N LEU A 20 -8.55 4.22 1.66
CA LEU A 20 -9.42 4.02 0.50
C LEU A 20 -9.52 2.55 0.10
N PHE A 21 -8.40 1.82 0.10
CA PHE A 21 -8.39 0.38 -0.19
C PHE A 21 -9.17 -0.41 0.87
N ALA A 22 -8.91 -0.18 2.14
CA ALA A 22 -9.63 -0.83 3.25
C ALA A 22 -11.15 -0.52 3.21
N MET A 23 -11.53 0.73 2.94
CA MET A 23 -12.94 1.10 2.77
C MET A 23 -13.58 0.39 1.57
N SER A 24 -12.84 0.22 0.46
CA SER A 24 -13.34 -0.45 -0.74
C SER A 24 -13.57 -1.94 -0.50
N GLU A 25 -12.66 -2.61 0.22
CA GLU A 25 -12.81 -3.99 0.67
C GLU A 25 -14.05 -4.15 1.54
N ILE A 26 -14.18 -3.35 2.61
CA ILE A 26 -15.33 -3.40 3.52
C ILE A 26 -16.63 -3.09 2.78
N ALA A 27 -16.63 -2.13 1.84
CA ALA A 27 -17.80 -1.80 1.05
C ALA A 27 -18.27 -2.98 0.19
N VAL A 28 -17.34 -3.73 -0.41
CA VAL A 28 -17.68 -4.92 -1.21
C VAL A 28 -18.18 -6.07 -0.33
N VAL A 29 -17.53 -6.31 0.81
CA VAL A 29 -17.94 -7.38 1.75
C VAL A 29 -19.29 -7.08 2.40
N SER A 30 -19.59 -5.81 2.71
CA SER A 30 -20.84 -5.39 3.35
C SER A 30 -22.00 -5.11 2.38
N ALA A 31 -21.74 -5.15 1.07
CA ALA A 31 -22.75 -4.84 0.05
C ALA A 31 -23.93 -5.84 0.08
N ARG A 32 -25.15 -5.32 0.15
CA ARG A 32 -26.37 -6.13 0.08
C ARG A 32 -26.65 -6.54 -1.37
N LYS A 33 -26.21 -7.74 -1.77
CA LYS A 33 -26.39 -8.30 -3.12
C LYS A 33 -27.84 -8.21 -3.63
N ALA A 34 -28.83 -8.46 -2.77
CA ALA A 34 -30.25 -8.37 -3.11
C ALA A 34 -30.68 -6.99 -3.63
N ARG A 35 -30.18 -5.90 -3.02
CA ARG A 35 -30.48 -4.53 -3.47
C ARG A 35 -29.75 -4.17 -4.77
N LEU A 36 -28.54 -4.71 -4.97
CA LEU A 36 -27.78 -4.53 -6.21
C LEU A 36 -28.44 -5.27 -7.38
N ARG A 37 -28.93 -6.50 -7.17
CA ARG A 37 -29.73 -7.25 -8.17
C ARG A 37 -30.95 -6.48 -8.63
N GLN A 38 -31.76 -6.00 -7.68
CA GLN A 38 -32.96 -5.22 -8.00
C GLN A 38 -32.63 -3.97 -8.85
N ARG A 39 -31.54 -3.26 -8.53
CA ARG A 39 -31.11 -2.08 -9.29
C ARG A 39 -30.52 -2.42 -10.66
N ALA A 40 -29.82 -3.55 -10.77
CA ALA A 40 -29.27 -4.03 -12.03
C ALA A 40 -30.39 -4.45 -13.00
N GLU A 41 -31.42 -5.14 -12.49
CA GLU A 41 -32.64 -5.51 -13.22
C GLU A 41 -33.44 -4.28 -13.66
N ALA A 42 -33.42 -3.20 -12.87
CA ALA A 42 -33.99 -1.90 -13.24
C ALA A 42 -33.15 -1.11 -14.29
N GLY A 43 -32.15 -1.73 -14.91
CA GLY A 43 -31.35 -1.15 -16.00
C GLY A 43 -30.12 -0.34 -15.56
N ASN A 44 -29.77 -0.32 -14.27
CA ASN A 44 -28.58 0.41 -13.81
C ASN A 44 -27.29 -0.39 -14.08
N SER A 45 -26.54 0.03 -15.10
CA SER A 45 -25.26 -0.60 -15.49
C SER A 45 -24.21 -0.60 -14.37
N ARG A 46 -24.17 0.45 -13.53
CA ARG A 46 -23.25 0.50 -12.38
C ARG A 46 -23.64 -0.51 -11.29
N ALA A 47 -24.94 -0.69 -11.06
CA ALA A 47 -25.43 -1.69 -10.12
C ALA A 47 -25.11 -3.11 -10.61
N ARG A 48 -25.14 -3.34 -11.92
CA ARG A 48 -24.75 -4.62 -12.53
C ARG A 48 -23.26 -4.92 -12.32
N ALA A 49 -22.38 -3.95 -12.57
CA ALA A 49 -20.94 -4.11 -12.31
C ALA A 49 -20.63 -4.32 -10.82
N ALA A 50 -21.27 -3.56 -9.93
CA ALA A 50 -21.12 -3.73 -8.48
C ALA A 50 -21.65 -5.08 -7.98
N LEU A 51 -22.72 -5.59 -8.58
CA LEU A 51 -23.26 -6.92 -8.30
C LEU A 51 -22.26 -8.01 -8.68
N GLU A 52 -21.67 -7.94 -9.87
CA GLU A 52 -20.69 -8.92 -10.36
C GLU A 52 -19.47 -8.97 -9.43
N LEU A 53 -18.99 -7.81 -9.00
CA LEU A 53 -17.89 -7.68 -8.04
C LEU A 53 -18.24 -8.26 -6.66
N ALA A 54 -19.48 -8.04 -6.18
CA ALA A 54 -19.96 -8.57 -4.91
C ALA A 54 -20.27 -10.09 -4.97
N GLU A 55 -20.59 -10.64 -6.14
CA GLU A 55 -20.80 -12.07 -6.35
C GLU A 55 -19.48 -12.85 -6.36
N ASN A 56 -18.43 -12.28 -6.94
CA ASN A 56 -17.08 -12.86 -6.97
C ASN A 56 -16.04 -11.93 -6.35
N PRO A 57 -16.11 -11.66 -5.03
CA PRO A 57 -15.25 -10.68 -4.38
C PRO A 57 -13.79 -11.13 -4.33
N ASN A 58 -13.51 -12.44 -4.37
CA ASN A 58 -12.16 -12.99 -4.15
C ASN A 58 -11.08 -12.34 -5.03
N ARG A 59 -11.34 -12.14 -6.33
CA ARG A 59 -10.36 -11.52 -7.24
C ARG A 59 -10.12 -10.05 -6.92
N PHE A 60 -11.19 -9.32 -6.58
CA PHE A 60 -11.11 -7.92 -6.19
C PHE A 60 -10.41 -7.76 -4.86
N LEU A 61 -10.81 -8.53 -3.85
CA LEU A 61 -10.22 -8.53 -2.51
C LEU A 61 -8.72 -8.88 -2.55
N ALA A 62 -8.33 -9.93 -3.29
CA ALA A 62 -6.91 -10.26 -3.47
C ALA A 62 -6.12 -9.09 -4.07
N THR A 63 -6.68 -8.40 -5.06
CA THR A 63 -6.01 -7.24 -5.70
C THR A 63 -5.90 -6.05 -4.72
N VAL A 64 -6.98 -5.75 -3.99
CA VAL A 64 -7.01 -4.68 -2.98
C VAL A 64 -6.03 -4.98 -1.85
N GLN A 65 -5.95 -6.23 -1.40
CA GLN A 65 -5.05 -6.66 -0.34
C GLN A 65 -3.58 -6.53 -0.74
N VAL A 66 -3.20 -6.91 -1.97
CA VAL A 66 -1.85 -6.60 -2.49
C VAL A 66 -1.60 -5.10 -2.52
N GLY A 67 -2.61 -4.30 -2.87
CA GLY A 67 -2.55 -2.84 -2.80
C GLY A 67 -2.30 -2.31 -1.38
N ILE A 68 -3.04 -2.81 -0.38
CA ILE A 68 -2.87 -2.47 1.04
C ILE A 68 -1.45 -2.79 1.50
N THR A 69 -0.95 -3.99 1.18
CA THR A 69 0.42 -4.40 1.53
C THR A 69 1.44 -3.48 0.89
N LEU A 70 1.32 -3.21 -0.42
CA LEU A 70 2.24 -2.32 -1.12
C LEU A 70 2.28 -0.91 -0.51
N VAL A 71 1.11 -0.32 -0.27
CA VAL A 71 1.01 1.02 0.32
C VAL A 71 1.55 1.04 1.75
N GLY A 72 1.26 0.02 2.56
CA GLY A 72 1.77 -0.14 3.91
C GLY A 72 3.30 -0.25 3.94
N THR A 73 3.86 -1.07 3.07
CA THR A 73 5.31 -1.22 2.90
C THR A 73 5.97 0.09 2.49
N LEU A 74 5.41 0.81 1.52
CA LEU A 74 5.96 2.11 1.11
C LEU A 74 5.89 3.11 2.26
N ALA A 75 4.78 3.18 3.00
CA ALA A 75 4.64 4.08 4.14
C ALA A 75 5.67 3.76 5.23
N ALA A 76 5.89 2.47 5.52
CA ALA A 76 6.88 2.02 6.48
C ALA A 76 8.32 2.31 6.01
N ALA A 77 8.61 2.19 4.72
CA ALA A 77 9.89 2.58 4.13
C ALA A 77 10.17 4.08 4.25
N PHE A 78 9.19 4.93 3.91
CA PHE A 78 9.29 6.38 4.09
C PHE A 78 9.41 6.76 5.58
N GLY A 79 8.69 6.07 6.48
CA GLY A 79 8.88 6.23 7.94
C GLY A 79 10.26 5.73 8.43
N GLY A 80 10.84 4.76 7.75
CA GLY A 80 12.16 4.19 7.98
C GLY A 80 13.32 5.00 7.37
N ALA A 81 13.05 6.16 6.76
CA ALA A 81 14.07 6.99 6.10
C ALA A 81 15.25 7.33 7.05
N ARG A 82 14.99 7.51 8.35
CA ARG A 82 16.04 7.71 9.36
C ARG A 82 16.95 6.50 9.50
N VAL A 83 16.39 5.28 9.48
CA VAL A 83 17.16 4.03 9.52
C VAL A 83 17.99 3.87 8.26
N ALA A 84 17.42 4.19 7.09
CA ALA A 84 18.13 4.20 5.83
C ALA A 84 19.29 5.21 5.83
N GLY A 85 19.11 6.38 6.43
CA GLY A 85 20.17 7.37 6.62
C GLY A 85 21.33 6.86 7.47
N THR A 86 21.04 6.20 8.60
CA THR A 86 22.08 5.58 9.44
C THR A 86 22.85 4.49 8.68
N LEU A 87 22.14 3.64 7.95
CA LEU A 87 22.75 2.57 7.15
C LEU A 87 23.60 3.14 6.01
N ALA A 88 23.16 4.24 5.39
CA ALA A 88 23.93 4.94 4.37
C ALA A 88 25.25 5.48 4.91
N GLY A 89 25.24 6.01 6.14
CA GLY A 89 26.47 6.45 6.82
C GLY A 89 27.48 5.33 7.06
N VAL A 90 27.01 4.09 7.28
CA VAL A 90 27.88 2.91 7.40
C VAL A 90 28.41 2.47 6.03
N LEU A 91 27.55 2.40 5.02
CA LEU A 91 27.94 2.01 3.65
C LEU A 91 28.89 3.01 3.00
N ALA A 92 28.76 4.29 3.32
CA ALA A 92 29.66 5.35 2.84
C ALA A 92 31.09 5.24 3.40
N GLN A 93 31.34 4.45 4.44
CA GLN A 93 32.71 4.18 4.92
C GLN A 93 33.53 3.38 3.92
N VAL A 94 32.87 2.75 2.93
CA VAL A 94 33.54 1.97 1.90
C VAL A 94 33.57 2.77 0.59
N PRO A 95 34.75 3.18 0.08
CA PRO A 95 34.87 4.20 -0.98
C PRO A 95 34.11 3.90 -2.27
N TRP A 96 34.04 2.63 -2.68
CA TRP A 96 33.31 2.20 -3.89
C TRP A 96 31.77 2.20 -3.74
N LEU A 97 31.24 2.24 -2.51
CA LEU A 97 29.82 2.19 -2.19
C LEU A 97 29.26 3.58 -1.88
N GLU A 98 30.10 4.57 -1.59
CA GLU A 98 29.73 5.96 -1.29
C GLU A 98 28.69 6.55 -2.28
N PRO A 99 28.83 6.42 -3.62
CA PRO A 99 27.86 7.01 -4.55
C PRO A 99 26.49 6.34 -4.49
N TYR A 100 26.45 5.08 -4.05
CA TYR A 100 25.26 4.24 -4.01
C TYR A 100 24.71 4.08 -2.59
N ALA A 101 25.41 4.56 -1.56
CA ALA A 101 25.10 4.26 -0.17
C ALA A 101 23.67 4.63 0.21
N GLN A 102 23.19 5.77 -0.28
CA GLN A 102 21.85 6.28 0.01
C GLN A 102 20.72 5.48 -0.69
N PRO A 103 20.71 5.31 -2.03
CA PRO A 103 19.69 4.47 -2.67
C PRO A 103 19.77 3.00 -2.25
N LEU A 104 20.97 2.46 -2.02
CA LEU A 104 21.16 1.07 -1.60
C LEU A 104 20.63 0.83 -0.19
N SER A 105 20.86 1.78 0.73
CA SER A 105 20.33 1.71 2.10
C SER A 105 18.82 1.84 2.13
N PHE A 106 18.26 2.76 1.36
CA PHE A 106 16.81 2.88 1.26
C PHE A 106 16.21 1.59 0.71
N GLY A 107 16.76 1.04 -0.38
CA GLY A 107 16.32 -0.24 -0.95
C GLY A 107 16.43 -1.40 0.04
N LEU A 108 17.54 -1.49 0.78
CA LEU A 108 17.74 -2.51 1.81
C LEU A 108 16.74 -2.39 2.96
N VAL A 109 16.50 -1.18 3.45
CA VAL A 109 15.52 -0.94 4.53
C VAL A 109 14.11 -1.25 4.06
N VAL A 110 13.73 -0.81 2.85
CA VAL A 110 12.44 -1.17 2.24
C VAL A 110 12.32 -2.69 2.15
N ALA A 111 13.30 -3.38 1.56
CA ALA A 111 13.28 -4.82 1.39
C ALA A 111 13.21 -5.56 2.73
N ALA A 112 14.00 -5.14 3.72
CA ALA A 112 14.00 -5.72 5.06
C ALA A 112 12.64 -5.54 5.74
N ILE A 113 12.06 -4.34 5.70
CA ILE A 113 10.72 -4.07 6.25
C ILE A 113 9.66 -4.89 5.50
N THR A 114 9.72 -4.93 4.16
CA THR A 114 8.77 -5.69 3.33
C THR A 114 8.80 -7.17 3.70
N LEU A 115 10.01 -7.76 3.76
CA LEU A 115 10.20 -9.18 4.07
C LEU A 115 9.79 -9.48 5.51
N ALA A 116 10.17 -8.63 6.48
CA ALA A 116 9.75 -8.79 7.87
C ALA A 116 8.23 -8.70 8.01
N SER A 117 7.58 -7.74 7.36
CA SER A 117 6.11 -7.61 7.37
C SER A 117 5.42 -8.78 6.67
N LEU A 118 5.99 -9.33 5.60
CA LEU A 118 5.44 -10.51 4.94
C LEU A 118 5.61 -11.77 5.81
N ILE A 119 6.79 -11.97 6.39
CA ILE A 119 7.11 -13.16 7.22
C ILE A 119 6.37 -13.16 8.56
N ILE A 120 6.19 -11.99 9.17
CA ILE A 120 5.52 -11.85 10.48
C ILE A 120 4.00 -11.67 10.31
N GLY A 121 3.57 -11.06 9.19
CA GLY A 121 2.18 -10.74 8.91
C GLY A 121 1.38 -11.89 8.29
N GLU A 122 2.06 -12.86 7.67
CA GLU A 122 1.48 -14.16 7.29
C GLU A 122 1.74 -15.22 8.38
#